data_AF-A0A2G9ZR52-F1
#
_entry.id   AF-A0A2G9ZR52-F1
#
_cell.length_a   1.000
_cell.length_b   1.000
_cell.length_c   1.000
_cell.angle_alpha   90.00
_cell.angle_beta   90.00
_cell.angle_gamma   90.00
#
_symmetry.space_group_name_H-M   'P 1'
#
loop_
_entity.id
_entity.type
_entity.pdbx_description
1 polymer ?
#
loop_
_entity_poly.entity_id
_entity_poly.type
_entity_poly.pdbx_seq_one_letter_code
_entity_poly.pdbx_strand_id
1 'polypeptide(L)'
;MKRRDFIKKAGMGAAAVAATAVNAPYVIAQKKTTIKWRIQTYAGPALAAHVIKPSIDAFNKAANGEMVIELYNADQLVPQGELFRAVQKGTMDACQSDDDSIAAPVDVAV
;
A
#
# COMPACT_ATOMS: atom_id res chain seq x y z
N MET A 1 -33.70 -16.88 -50.18
CA MET A 1 -32.75 -17.04 -49.06
C MET A 1 -33.37 -17.92 -47.99
N LYS A 2 -32.67 -18.96 -47.51
CA LYS A 2 -33.19 -19.86 -46.47
C LYS A 2 -33.03 -19.20 -45.10
N ARG A 3 -34.10 -19.17 -44.27
CA ARG A 3 -34.11 -18.55 -42.93
C ARG A 3 -32.92 -18.96 -42.04
N ARG A 4 -32.42 -20.19 -42.19
CA ARG A 4 -31.23 -20.72 -41.50
C ARG A 4 -29.92 -20.02 -41.89
N ASP A 5 -29.79 -19.55 -43.12
CA ASP A 5 -28.58 -18.88 -43.60
C ASP A 5 -28.53 -17.42 -43.11
N PHE A 6 -29.69 -16.81 -42.88
CA PHE A 6 -29.81 -15.48 -42.27
C PHE A 6 -29.41 -15.48 -40.79
N ILE A 7 -29.89 -16.47 -40.00
CA ILE A 7 -29.55 -16.60 -38.58
C ILE A 7 -28.05 -16.85 -38.38
N LYS A 8 -27.42 -17.69 -39.23
CA LYS A 8 -25.97 -17.94 -39.16
C LYS A 8 -25.14 -16.68 -39.45
N LYS A 9 -25.52 -15.89 -40.46
CA LYS A 9 -24.83 -14.62 -40.77
C LYS A 9 -25.05 -13.55 -39.69
N ALA A 10 -26.24 -13.48 -39.09
CA ALA A 10 -26.53 -12.54 -38.02
C ALA A 10 -25.79 -12.87 -36.71
N GLY A 11 -25.66 -14.16 -36.36
CA GLY A 11 -24.96 -14.60 -35.15
C GLY A 11 -23.45 -14.35 -35.18
N MET A 12 -22.81 -14.44 -36.36
CA MET A 12 -21.38 -14.16 -36.51
C MET A 12 -21.05 -12.65 -36.47
N GLY A 13 -21.96 -11.79 -36.91
CA GLY A 13 -21.81 -10.33 -36.82
C GLY A 13 -21.99 -9.79 -35.39
N ALA A 14 -22.94 -10.36 -34.64
CA ALA A 14 -23.21 -9.93 -33.27
C ALA A 14 -22.11 -10.34 -32.28
N ALA A 15 -21.48 -11.51 -32.45
CA ALA A 15 -20.38 -11.96 -31.60
C ALA A 15 -19.09 -11.13 -31.81
N ALA A 16 -18.82 -10.71 -33.05
CA ALA A 16 -17.66 -9.87 -33.37
C ALA A 16 -17.82 -8.43 -32.84
N VAL A 17 -19.05 -7.89 -32.84
CA VAL A 17 -19.34 -6.58 -32.24
C VAL A 17 -19.42 -6.67 -30.71
N ALA A 18 -19.89 -7.77 -30.13
CA ALA A 18 -19.82 -7.97 -28.68
C ALA A 18 -18.38 -8.07 -28.17
N ALA A 19 -17.44 -8.62 -28.95
CA ALA A 19 -16.02 -8.66 -28.60
C ALA A 19 -15.33 -7.28 -28.67
N THR A 20 -15.83 -6.34 -29.47
CA THR A 20 -15.30 -4.97 -29.58
C THR A 20 -16.10 -3.94 -28.76
N ALA A 21 -17.32 -4.28 -28.33
CA ALA A 21 -18.19 -3.42 -27.51
C ALA A 21 -18.06 -3.66 -26.00
N VAL A 22 -17.25 -4.63 -25.56
CA VAL A 22 -16.67 -4.58 -24.21
C VAL A 22 -15.44 -3.66 -24.25
N ASN A 23 -15.68 -2.40 -24.64
CA ASN A 23 -14.98 -1.29 -24.01
C ASN A 23 -15.47 -1.27 -22.57
N ALA A 24 -14.96 -2.20 -21.73
CA ALA A 24 -15.01 -2.04 -20.29
C ALA A 24 -14.17 -0.80 -20.00
N PRO A 25 -14.78 0.37 -19.78
CA PRO A 25 -14.00 1.56 -19.53
C PRO A 25 -13.38 1.34 -18.14
N TYR A 26 -12.08 1.56 -18.04
CA TYR A 26 -11.49 2.06 -16.80
C TYR A 26 -11.17 1.12 -15.63
N VAL A 27 -11.01 -0.20 -15.82
CA VAL A 27 -10.45 -1.07 -14.75
C VAL A 27 -9.04 -1.58 -15.07
N ILE A 28 -8.55 -1.39 -16.30
CA ILE A 28 -7.13 -1.57 -16.62
C ILE A 28 -6.41 -0.25 -16.33
N ALA A 29 -5.68 -0.22 -15.21
CA ALA A 29 -4.70 0.81 -14.87
C ALA A 29 -5.23 2.24 -14.64
N GLN A 30 -6.06 2.44 -13.60
CA GLN A 30 -5.70 3.56 -12.73
C GLN A 30 -4.25 3.30 -12.34
N LYS A 31 -3.31 4.16 -12.75
CA LYS A 31 -1.91 4.07 -12.28
C LYS A 31 -2.01 3.91 -10.77
N LYS A 32 -1.75 2.70 -10.26
CA LYS A 32 -1.65 2.48 -8.81
C LYS A 32 -0.51 3.39 -8.39
N THR A 33 -0.85 4.55 -7.84
CA THR A 33 0.13 5.44 -7.27
C THR A 33 0.75 4.66 -6.13
N THR A 34 2.07 4.42 -6.21
CA THR A 34 2.80 3.70 -5.15
C THR A 34 2.47 4.35 -3.81
N ILE A 35 1.94 3.56 -2.89
CA ILE A 35 1.67 4.03 -1.52
C ILE A 35 3.03 4.24 -0.87
N LYS A 36 3.22 5.42 -0.26
CA LYS A 36 4.44 5.72 0.48
C LYS A 36 4.09 5.96 1.94
N TRP A 37 4.66 5.15 2.82
CA TRP A 37 4.54 5.35 4.26
C TRP A 37 5.87 5.80 4.84
N ARG A 38 5.82 6.83 5.66
CA ARG A 38 6.94 7.26 6.50
C ARG A 38 6.78 6.60 7.85
N ILE A 39 7.78 5.83 8.26
CA ILE A 39 7.81 5.16 9.55
C ILE A 39 9.05 5.58 10.31
N GLN A 40 8.89 6.07 11.54
CA GLN A 40 10.00 6.28 12.47
C GLN A 40 10.07 5.17 13.52
N THR A 41 11.27 4.62 13.76
CA THR A 41 11.56 3.72 14.89
C THR A 41 12.14 4.49 16.07
N TYR A 42 11.91 4.00 17.28
CA TYR A 42 12.58 4.45 18.49
C TYR A 42 14.10 4.21 18.48
N ALA A 43 14.56 3.28 17.64
CA ALA A 43 15.94 2.83 17.64
C ALA A 43 16.84 3.78 16.86
N GLY A 44 18.02 4.08 17.41
CA GLY A 44 19.11 4.67 16.65
C GLY A 44 19.60 3.72 15.53
N PRO A 45 20.36 4.22 14.55
CA PRO A 45 20.72 3.48 13.32
C PRO A 45 21.39 2.12 13.57
N ALA A 46 22.24 2.02 14.60
CA ALA A 46 22.93 0.78 14.94
C ALA A 46 21.95 -0.31 15.42
N LEU A 47 21.00 0.04 16.28
CA LEU A 47 20.00 -0.90 16.78
C LEU A 47 18.92 -1.18 15.73
N ALA A 48 18.50 -0.15 14.98
CA ALA A 48 17.50 -0.24 13.91
C ALA A 48 17.84 -1.31 12.86
N ALA A 49 19.14 -1.51 12.58
CA ALA A 49 19.65 -2.56 11.70
C ALA A 49 19.22 -3.98 12.12
N HIS A 50 18.92 -4.18 13.40
CA HIS A 50 18.54 -5.48 13.97
C HIS A 50 17.07 -5.57 14.35
N VAL A 51 16.43 -4.46 14.77
CA VAL A 51 15.06 -4.50 15.31
C VAL A 51 13.97 -4.35 14.27
N ILE A 52 14.12 -3.45 13.29
CA ILE A 52 13.03 -3.11 12.37
C ILE A 52 13.46 -3.15 10.91
N LYS A 53 14.70 -2.78 10.60
CA LYS A 53 15.16 -2.65 9.22
C LYS A 53 14.99 -3.94 8.41
N PRO A 54 15.31 -5.15 8.92
CA PRO A 54 15.09 -6.38 8.18
C PRO A 54 13.61 -6.60 7.80
N SER A 55 12.68 -6.24 8.69
CA SER A 55 11.23 -6.33 8.45
C SER A 55 10.78 -5.33 7.39
N ILE A 56 11.29 -4.09 7.41
CA ILE A 56 10.99 -3.09 6.37
C ILE A 56 11.54 -3.52 5.01
N ASP A 57 12.77 -4.02 4.96
CA ASP A 57 13.38 -4.50 3.71
C ASP A 57 12.59 -5.68 3.14
N ALA A 58 12.17 -6.62 3.99
CA ALA A 58 11.35 -7.76 3.59
C ALA A 58 9.96 -7.32 3.10
N PHE A 59 9.31 -6.38 3.79
CA PHE A 59 8.03 -5.83 3.39
C PHE A 59 8.13 -5.12 2.03
N ASN A 60 9.09 -4.19 1.88
CA ASN A 60 9.28 -3.44 0.63
C ASN A 60 9.56 -4.36 -0.55
N LYS A 61 10.33 -5.44 -0.33
CA LYS A 61 10.56 -6.48 -1.33
C LYS A 61 9.27 -7.21 -1.69
N ALA A 62 8.48 -7.62 -0.70
CA ALA A 62 7.22 -8.34 -0.91
C ALA A 62 6.15 -7.46 -1.58
N ALA A 63 6.12 -6.16 -1.25
CA ALA A 63 5.19 -5.19 -1.80
C ALA A 63 5.48 -4.83 -3.27
N ASN A 64 6.63 -5.24 -3.81
CA ASN A 64 6.99 -5.13 -5.23
C ASN A 64 6.74 -3.73 -5.82
N GLY A 65 7.01 -2.68 -5.05
CA GLY A 65 6.83 -1.28 -5.46
C GLY A 65 5.38 -0.78 -5.55
N GLU A 66 4.38 -1.62 -5.24
CA GLU A 66 3.00 -1.15 -5.04
C GLU A 66 2.89 -0.30 -3.76
N MET A 67 3.73 -0.61 -2.77
CA MET A 67 3.91 0.16 -1.55
C MET A 67 5.38 0.18 -1.14
N VAL A 68 5.81 1.32 -0.59
CA VAL A 68 7.17 1.52 -0.07
C VAL A 68 7.07 2.17 1.31
N ILE A 69 7.73 1.57 2.27
CA ILE A 69 8.00 2.16 3.58
C ILE A 69 9.36 2.84 3.52
N GLU A 70 9.37 4.14 3.79
CA GLU A 70 10.55 4.95 4.05
C GLU A 70 10.82 4.93 5.57
N LEU A 71 11.91 4.27 5.96
CA LEU A 71 12.30 4.11 7.36
C LEU A 71 13.18 5.28 7.83
N TYR A 72 12.79 5.88 8.94
CA TYR A 72 13.50 6.90 9.68
C TYR A 72 13.93 6.33 11.04
N ASN A 73 15.15 6.59 11.44
CA ASN A 73 15.66 6.21 12.77
C ASN A 73 15.25 7.23 13.83
N ALA A 74 15.61 6.95 15.08
CA ALA A 74 15.32 7.80 16.23
C ALA A 74 15.51 9.31 15.93
N ASP A 75 14.50 10.09 16.31
CA ASP A 75 14.48 11.56 16.29
C ASP A 75 14.67 12.23 14.91
N GLN A 76 14.58 11.48 13.80
CA GLN A 76 14.78 12.06 12.45
C GLN A 76 13.55 12.82 11.92
N LEU A 77 12.33 12.44 12.30
CA LEU A 77 11.10 13.17 11.94
C LEU A 77 10.56 13.97 13.11
N VAL A 78 10.43 13.33 14.28
CA VAL A 78 9.93 13.93 15.52
C VAL A 78 10.69 13.40 16.72
N PRO A 79 10.77 14.14 17.84
CA PRO A 79 11.34 13.63 19.08
C PRO A 79 10.61 12.36 19.56
N GLN A 80 11.35 11.44 20.18
CA GLN A 80 10.84 10.16 20.66
C GLN A 80 9.54 10.25 21.47
N GLY A 81 9.48 11.18 22.42
CA GLY A 81 8.29 11.40 23.27
C GLY A 81 7.04 11.90 22.52
N GLU A 82 7.18 12.25 21.23
CA GLU A 82 6.08 12.70 20.38
C GLU A 82 5.64 11.65 19.35
N LEU A 83 6.32 10.49 19.26
CA LEU A 83 6.06 9.48 18.23
C LEU A 83 4.58 9.14 18.07
N PHE A 84 3.92 8.75 19.16
CA PHE A 84 2.51 8.34 19.13
C PHE A 84 1.60 9.48 18.66
N ARG A 85 1.81 10.69 19.20
CA ARG A 85 1.03 11.88 18.82
C ARG A 85 1.25 12.27 17.35
N ALA A 86 2.45 12.08 16.83
CA ALA A 86 2.77 12.38 15.45
C ALA A 86 2.09 11.41 14.48
N VAL A 87 1.91 10.13 14.84
CA VAL A 87 1.04 9.21 14.09
C VAL A 87 -0.42 9.66 14.14
N GLN A 88 -0.95 10.01 15.32
CA GLN A 88 -2.32 10.49 15.45
C GLN A 88 -2.62 11.74 14.61
N LYS A 89 -1.64 12.64 14.48
CA LYS A 89 -1.74 13.86 13.67
C LYS A 89 -1.54 13.63 12.16
N GLY A 90 -1.16 12.42 11.74
CA GLY A 90 -0.81 12.12 10.35
C GLY A 90 0.52 12.75 9.89
N THR A 91 1.38 13.15 10.83
CA THR A 91 2.73 13.66 10.51
C THR A 91 3.60 12.57 9.91
N MET A 92 3.39 11.31 10.33
CA MET A 92 3.94 10.10 9.75
C MET A 92 2.87 8.99 9.78
N ASP A 93 3.04 7.96 8.97
CA ASP A 93 1.99 6.97 8.71
C ASP A 93 1.97 5.86 9.77
N ALA A 94 3.12 5.56 10.37
CA ALA A 94 3.24 4.69 11.54
C ALA A 94 4.51 4.98 12.33
N CYS A 95 4.63 4.38 13.51
CA CYS A 95 5.85 4.36 14.29
C CYS A 95 6.09 2.96 14.86
N GLN A 96 7.35 2.66 15.19
CA GLN A 96 7.72 1.46 15.94
C GLN A 96 8.41 1.87 17.24
N SER A 97 7.83 1.43 18.36
CA SER A 97 8.37 1.61 19.70
C SER A 97 8.03 0.37 20.53
N ASP A 98 8.54 0.28 21.76
CA ASP A 98 8.04 -0.64 22.78
C ASP A 98 7.02 0.06 23.70
N ASP A 99 6.32 -0.73 24.52
CA ASP A 99 5.28 -0.24 25.44
C ASP A 99 5.83 0.75 26.48
N ASP A 100 7.07 0.55 26.92
CA ASP A 100 7.75 1.41 27.88
C ASP A 100 8.11 2.79 27.30
N SER A 101 8.45 2.87 26.01
CA SER A 101 8.97 4.11 25.37
C SER A 101 7.98 4.82 24.44
N ILE A 102 6.84 4.21 24.09
CA ILE A 102 5.88 4.80 23.15
C ILE A 102 5.19 6.06 23.70
N ALA A 103 5.23 6.26 25.02
CA ALA A 103 4.59 7.38 25.72
C ALA A 103 3.11 7.57 25.30
N ALA A 104 2.41 6.47 25.03
CA ALA A 104 1.01 6.49 24.65
C ALA A 104 0.17 6.99 25.85
N PRO A 105 -0.84 7.85 25.63
CA PRO A 105 -1.63 8.44 26.70
C PRO A 105 -2.61 7.46 27.37
N VAL A 106 -2.71 6.23 26.85
CA VAL A 106 -3.55 5.14 27.36
C VAL A 106 -2.78 3.84 27.22
N ASP A 107 -3.04 2.89 28.12
CA ASP A 107 -2.56 1.52 27.95
C ASP A 107 -3.06 0.99 26.60
N VAL A 108 -2.13 0.61 25.73
CA VAL A 108 -2.48 -0.04 24.47
C VAL A 108 -2.84 -1.48 24.83
N ALA A 109 -4.12 -1.74 25.08
CA ALA A 109 -4.59 -3.09 25.35
C ALA A 109 -4.29 -4.01 24.14
N VAL A 110 -3.56 -5.09 24.39
CA VAL A 110 -3.25 -6.16 23.41
C VAL A 110 -4.38 -7.17 23.35
#